data_AF-A0A973WYQ3-F1
#
_entry.id   AF-A0A973WYQ3-F1
#
_cell.length_a   1.000
_cell.length_b   1.000
_cell.length_c   1.000
_cell.angle_alpha   90.00
_cell.angle_beta   90.00
_cell.angle_gamma   90.00
#
_symmetry.space_group_name_H-M   'P 1'
#
loop_
_entity.id
_entity.type
_entity.pdbx_description
1 polymer ?
#
loop_
_entity_poly.entity_id
_entity_poly.type
_entity_poly.pdbx_seq_one_letter_code
_entity_poly.pdbx_strand_id
1 'polypeptide(L)'
;MTLSYPPRNWTEIHWPEIDDPARWIAVLPLAATEQHGPHLPLGTDVMIAEAYLARVRELLPAEIAATFLPLQSVGLSTEHLAFPGTLTLTTETALRQWNELGDSIARAGVRKLVIVTSHGGNSAAMSLVAQDLRARHGMLAVTTGWARFGAPEGMFEAEELRHGIHGGAVETSIMLASNPDQVRRDRITDFRAASIAMERDYRWLSAHRPAPFAWQTEDLHPSGAVGNATQASAEKGRQLIDHGARAFCELLGDVDRFDLAALGHCPRV
;
A
#
# COMPACT_ATOMS: atom_id res chain seq x y z
N MET A 1 -19.30 -3.05 -28.74
CA MET A 1 -19.65 -1.73 -28.15
C MET A 1 -18.37 -1.18 -27.58
N THR A 2 -18.01 0.08 -27.82
CA THR A 2 -16.81 0.67 -27.21
C THR A 2 -17.08 0.98 -25.74
N LEU A 3 -16.12 0.70 -24.87
CA LEU A 3 -16.26 0.95 -23.44
C LEU A 3 -15.79 2.37 -23.13
N SER A 4 -16.73 3.26 -22.79
CA SER A 4 -16.40 4.59 -22.26
C SER A 4 -15.72 4.54 -20.88
N TYR A 5 -15.82 3.39 -20.19
CA TYR A 5 -15.22 3.12 -18.88
C TYR A 5 -14.66 1.70 -18.85
N PRO A 6 -13.45 1.48 -18.34
CA PRO A 6 -12.89 0.14 -18.27
C PRO A 6 -13.60 -0.72 -17.22
N PRO A 7 -13.60 -2.06 -17.37
CA PRO A 7 -13.93 -2.94 -16.24
C PRO A 7 -13.00 -2.63 -15.06
N ARG A 8 -13.48 -2.86 -13.84
CA ARG A 8 -12.71 -2.63 -12.61
C ARG A 8 -11.51 -3.57 -12.49
N ASN A 9 -11.44 -4.64 -13.27
CA ASN A 9 -10.31 -5.55 -13.30
C ASN A 9 -9.62 -5.47 -14.66
N TRP A 10 -8.32 -5.17 -14.66
CA TRP A 10 -7.53 -5.05 -15.89
C TRP A 10 -7.59 -6.33 -16.73
N THR A 11 -7.65 -7.51 -16.11
CA THR A 11 -7.65 -8.79 -16.82
C THR A 11 -8.99 -9.12 -17.49
N GLU A 12 -10.04 -8.34 -17.23
CA GLU A 12 -11.36 -8.46 -17.87
C GLU A 12 -11.49 -7.57 -19.11
N ILE A 13 -10.46 -6.78 -19.45
CA ILE A 13 -10.47 -5.93 -20.64
C ILE A 13 -10.36 -6.79 -21.90
N HIS A 14 -11.34 -6.70 -22.78
CA HIS A 14 -11.20 -7.18 -24.15
C HIS A 14 -10.46 -6.12 -24.97
N TRP A 15 -9.23 -6.42 -25.41
CA TRP A 15 -8.34 -5.44 -26.07
C TRP A 15 -8.95 -4.65 -27.25
N PRO A 16 -9.89 -5.19 -28.07
CA PRO A 16 -10.51 -4.41 -29.14
C PRO A 16 -11.49 -3.34 -28.65
N GLU A 17 -11.89 -3.37 -27.36
CA GLU A 17 -12.88 -2.47 -26.76
C GLU A 17 -12.24 -1.24 -26.08
N ILE A 18 -10.90 -1.16 -26.07
CA ILE A 18 -10.16 -0.03 -25.52
C ILE A 18 -10.42 1.21 -26.40
N ASP A 19 -11.16 2.15 -25.84
CA ASP A 19 -11.50 3.44 -26.45
C ASP A 19 -11.11 4.58 -25.50
N ASP A 20 -10.37 5.56 -26.02
CA ASP A 20 -9.76 6.68 -25.27
C ASP A 20 -9.16 6.32 -23.88
N PRO A 21 -8.14 5.44 -23.82
CA PRO A 21 -7.51 5.02 -22.56
C PRO A 21 -6.80 6.16 -21.82
N ALA A 22 -6.61 7.33 -22.45
CA ALA A 22 -6.00 8.50 -21.81
C ALA A 22 -6.86 9.07 -20.67
N ARG A 23 -8.18 8.83 -20.70
CA ARG A 23 -9.12 9.16 -19.62
C ARG A 23 -9.04 8.18 -18.44
N TRP A 24 -8.47 7.00 -18.63
CA TRP A 24 -8.49 5.94 -17.62
C TRP A 24 -7.46 6.19 -16.52
N ILE A 25 -7.73 5.62 -15.35
CA ILE A 25 -6.80 5.52 -14.23
C ILE A 25 -6.42 4.06 -14.07
N ALA A 26 -5.17 3.72 -14.30
CA ALA A 26 -4.64 2.41 -13.92
C ALA A 26 -4.23 2.43 -12.44
N VAL A 27 -4.66 1.44 -11.68
CA VAL A 27 -4.22 1.24 -10.29
C VAL A 27 -3.33 0.01 -10.23
N LEU A 28 -2.09 0.16 -9.79
CA LEU A 28 -1.16 -0.93 -9.51
C LEU A 28 -1.10 -1.18 -7.99
N PRO A 29 -1.78 -2.22 -7.48
CA PRO A 29 -1.70 -2.56 -6.07
C PRO A 29 -0.47 -3.43 -5.78
N LEU A 30 0.26 -3.06 -4.73
CA LEU A 30 1.46 -3.74 -4.25
C LEU A 30 1.25 -4.23 -2.81
N ALA A 31 1.59 -5.48 -2.53
CA ALA A 31 1.62 -6.06 -1.18
C ALA A 31 3.01 -6.64 -0.90
N ALA A 32 3.10 -7.52 0.09
CA ALA A 32 4.26 -8.33 0.39
C ALA A 32 3.85 -9.70 0.93
N THR A 33 4.82 -10.61 1.00
CA THR A 33 4.67 -11.92 1.64
C THR A 33 5.77 -12.03 2.70
N GLU A 34 5.43 -11.73 3.94
CA GLU A 34 6.39 -11.55 5.05
C GLU A 34 5.77 -11.88 6.41
N GLN A 35 6.63 -12.23 7.36
CA GLN A 35 6.23 -12.49 8.75
C GLN A 35 5.43 -11.33 9.32
N HIS A 36 4.42 -11.59 10.15
CA HIS A 36 3.67 -10.58 10.91
C HIS A 36 3.51 -11.03 12.36
N GLY A 37 4.63 -11.45 12.95
CA GLY A 37 4.69 -12.02 14.29
C GLY A 37 4.01 -13.39 14.42
N PRO A 38 3.84 -13.86 15.66
CA PRO A 38 3.30 -15.18 15.95
C PRO A 38 1.77 -15.26 15.81
N HIS A 39 1.05 -14.18 15.52
CA HIS A 39 -0.41 -14.18 15.47
C HIS A 39 -1.01 -14.03 14.06
N LEU A 40 -0.27 -13.46 13.11
CA LEU A 40 -0.74 -13.25 11.74
C LEU A 40 0.03 -14.09 10.71
N PRO A 41 -0.58 -14.41 9.54
CA PRO A 41 0.05 -15.22 8.50
C PRO A 41 1.05 -14.40 7.64
N LEU A 42 1.87 -15.11 6.86
CA LEU A 42 2.79 -14.49 5.90
C LEU A 42 2.10 -13.64 4.81
N GLY A 43 0.83 -13.92 4.54
CA GLY A 43 0.03 -13.23 3.51
C GLY A 43 -0.75 -12.02 4.03
N THR A 44 -0.41 -11.48 5.21
CA THR A 44 -1.18 -10.39 5.85
C THR A 44 -1.34 -9.19 4.93
N ASP A 45 -0.25 -8.71 4.31
CA ASP A 45 -0.33 -7.57 3.39
C ASP A 45 -1.21 -7.81 2.17
N VAL A 46 -1.20 -9.05 1.64
CA VAL A 46 -2.05 -9.45 0.52
C VAL A 46 -3.52 -9.37 0.94
N MET A 47 -3.86 -9.97 2.08
CA MET A 47 -5.22 -9.97 2.61
C MET A 47 -5.72 -8.56 2.94
N ILE A 48 -4.86 -7.70 3.50
CA ILE A 48 -5.16 -6.29 3.75
C ILE A 48 -5.41 -5.55 2.43
N ALA A 49 -4.56 -5.72 1.43
CA ALA A 49 -4.76 -5.10 0.11
C ALA A 49 -6.08 -5.55 -0.52
N GLU A 50 -6.38 -6.85 -0.48
CA GLU A 50 -7.64 -7.40 -0.99
C GLU A 50 -8.86 -6.82 -0.28
N ALA A 51 -8.82 -6.69 1.06
CA ALA A 51 -9.90 -6.11 1.85
C ALA A 51 -10.19 -4.65 1.46
N TYR A 52 -9.14 -3.82 1.34
CA TYR A 52 -9.30 -2.45 0.88
C TYR A 52 -9.79 -2.37 -0.57
N LEU A 53 -9.22 -3.16 -1.48
CA LEU A 53 -9.61 -3.16 -2.90
C LEU A 53 -11.06 -3.62 -3.10
N ALA A 54 -11.52 -4.61 -2.33
CA ALA A 54 -12.91 -5.04 -2.33
C ALA A 54 -13.83 -3.88 -1.91
N ARG A 55 -13.51 -3.20 -0.81
CA ARG A 55 -14.32 -2.06 -0.35
C ARG A 55 -14.28 -0.87 -1.31
N VAL A 56 -13.12 -0.58 -1.92
CA VAL A 56 -13.00 0.45 -2.96
C VAL A 56 -13.92 0.14 -4.14
N ARG A 57 -13.98 -1.12 -4.61
CA ARG A 57 -14.85 -1.50 -5.73
C ARG A 57 -16.34 -1.29 -5.43
N GLU A 58 -16.75 -1.45 -4.17
CA GLU A 58 -18.13 -1.16 -3.74
C GLU A 58 -18.44 0.34 -3.67
N LEU A 59 -17.45 1.16 -3.30
CA LEU A 59 -17.64 2.60 -3.04
C LEU A 59 -17.36 3.48 -4.26
N LEU A 60 -16.55 3.01 -5.21
CA LEU A 60 -16.02 3.84 -6.28
C LEU A 60 -17.13 4.24 -7.28
N PRO A 61 -17.40 5.54 -7.48
CA PRO A 61 -18.40 6.01 -8.43
C PRO A 61 -18.18 5.46 -9.84
N ALA A 62 -19.26 5.10 -10.52
CA ALA A 62 -19.23 4.46 -11.84
C ALA A 62 -18.57 5.34 -12.91
N GLU A 63 -18.61 6.66 -12.71
CA GLU A 63 -18.08 7.70 -13.60
C GLU A 63 -16.56 7.88 -13.48
N ILE A 64 -15.92 7.33 -12.43
CA ILE A 64 -14.46 7.33 -12.34
C ILE A 64 -13.94 6.17 -13.19
N ALA A 65 -13.22 6.47 -14.28
CA ALA A 65 -12.69 5.49 -15.24
C ALA A 65 -11.45 4.72 -14.71
N ALA A 66 -11.53 4.14 -13.51
CA ALA A 66 -10.42 3.40 -12.92
C ALA A 66 -10.53 1.88 -13.12
N THR A 67 -9.39 1.26 -13.40
CA THR A 67 -9.20 -0.18 -13.53
C THR A 67 -7.98 -0.64 -12.73
N PHE A 68 -8.05 -1.85 -12.16
CA PHE A 68 -7.08 -2.34 -11.20
C PHE A 68 -6.27 -3.49 -11.81
N LEU A 69 -4.95 -3.35 -11.81
CA LEU A 69 -4.02 -4.39 -12.24
C LEU A 69 -4.01 -5.55 -11.24
N PRO A 70 -3.49 -6.73 -11.65
CA PRO A 70 -3.23 -7.82 -10.72
C PRO A 70 -2.38 -7.35 -9.53
N LEU A 71 -2.80 -7.76 -8.33
CA LEU A 71 -2.06 -7.51 -7.09
C LEU A 71 -0.68 -8.16 -7.15
N GLN A 72 0.36 -7.37 -6.90
CA GLN A 72 1.71 -7.88 -6.74
C GLN A 72 1.86 -8.41 -5.31
N SER A 73 1.78 -9.73 -5.14
CA SER A 73 1.78 -10.38 -3.82
C SER A 73 3.17 -10.51 -3.18
N VAL A 74 4.23 -10.32 -3.97
CA VAL A 74 5.62 -10.32 -3.52
C VAL A 74 6.23 -8.98 -3.89
N GLY A 75 6.69 -8.24 -2.89
CA GLY A 75 7.28 -6.91 -3.00
C GLY A 75 8.70 -6.87 -2.46
N LEU A 76 9.03 -5.76 -1.79
CA LEU A 76 10.30 -5.55 -1.10
C LEU A 76 10.12 -5.62 0.41
N SER A 77 10.57 -6.73 1.00
CA SER A 77 10.50 -7.03 2.43
C SER A 77 11.92 -7.27 2.99
N THR A 78 12.86 -6.39 2.64
CA THR A 78 14.29 -6.59 2.94
C THR A 78 14.57 -6.54 4.44
N GLU A 79 13.75 -5.81 5.19
CA GLU A 79 13.75 -5.69 6.64
C GLU A 79 13.23 -6.95 7.36
N HIS A 80 12.67 -7.93 6.63
CA HIS A 80 12.09 -9.17 7.18
C HIS A 80 12.92 -10.44 6.84
N LEU A 81 14.15 -10.29 6.35
CA LEU A 81 14.97 -11.40 5.82
C LEU A 81 15.36 -12.46 6.87
N ALA A 82 15.44 -12.10 8.15
CA ALA A 82 15.78 -13.05 9.21
C ALA A 82 14.67 -14.06 9.53
N PHE A 83 13.46 -13.84 9.01
CA PHE A 83 12.28 -14.63 9.37
C PHE A 83 11.92 -15.65 8.27
N PRO A 84 11.84 -16.95 8.60
CA PRO A 84 11.52 -17.99 7.62
C PRO A 84 10.17 -17.78 6.95
N GLY A 85 10.14 -18.01 5.62
CA GLY A 85 8.93 -17.93 4.80
C GLY A 85 8.70 -16.57 4.13
N THR A 86 9.41 -15.51 4.54
CA THR A 86 9.41 -14.23 3.82
C THR A 86 9.88 -14.45 2.38
N LEU A 87 9.08 -13.98 1.42
CA LEU A 87 9.45 -13.90 0.01
C LEU A 87 9.65 -12.43 -0.34
N THR A 88 10.83 -12.07 -0.83
CA THR A 88 11.14 -10.71 -1.25
C THR A 88 11.87 -10.70 -2.59
N LEU A 89 11.58 -9.68 -3.39
CA LEU A 89 12.38 -9.34 -4.56
C LEU A 89 13.65 -8.61 -4.11
N THR A 90 14.66 -8.59 -4.98
CA THR A 90 15.72 -7.59 -4.87
C THR A 90 15.17 -6.22 -5.30
N THR A 91 15.74 -5.14 -4.79
CA THR A 91 15.34 -3.77 -5.17
C THR A 91 15.40 -3.56 -6.69
N GLU A 92 16.46 -4.03 -7.36
CA GLU A 92 16.58 -3.93 -8.82
C GLU A 92 15.45 -4.65 -9.54
N THR A 93 15.11 -5.87 -9.13
CA THR A 93 14.05 -6.66 -9.76
C THR A 93 12.68 -6.00 -9.56
N ALA A 94 12.36 -5.53 -8.35
CA ALA A 94 11.10 -4.82 -8.10
C ALA A 94 10.98 -3.54 -8.94
N LEU A 95 12.03 -2.72 -8.97
CA LEU A 95 12.07 -1.51 -9.78
C LEU A 95 11.87 -1.83 -11.27
N ARG A 96 12.57 -2.85 -11.80
CA ARG A 96 12.45 -3.26 -13.19
C ARG A 96 11.03 -3.76 -13.50
N GLN A 97 10.52 -4.69 -12.71
CA GLN A 97 9.19 -5.27 -12.90
C GLN A 97 8.10 -4.20 -12.90
N TRP A 98 8.06 -3.33 -11.89
CA TRP A 98 7.01 -2.31 -11.79
C TRP A 98 7.15 -1.22 -12.86
N ASN A 99 8.37 -0.88 -13.28
CA ASN A 99 8.59 -0.01 -14.44
C ASN A 99 8.07 -0.66 -15.74
N GLU A 100 8.30 -1.95 -15.96
CA GLU A 100 7.82 -2.67 -17.16
C GLU A 100 6.29 -2.78 -17.19
N LEU A 101 5.64 -2.92 -16.03
CA LEU A 101 4.18 -2.81 -15.90
C LEU A 101 3.71 -1.41 -16.27
N GLY A 102 4.34 -0.36 -15.71
CA GLY A 102 4.04 1.04 -16.04
C GLY A 102 4.26 1.37 -17.52
N ASP A 103 5.30 0.81 -18.15
CA ASP A 103 5.58 0.95 -19.58
C ASP A 103 4.50 0.29 -20.43
N SER A 104 3.95 -0.82 -19.96
CA SER A 104 2.85 -1.52 -20.63
C SER A 104 1.53 -0.74 -20.54
N ILE A 105 1.27 -0.12 -19.38
CA ILE A 105 0.14 0.80 -19.17
C ILE A 105 0.27 2.03 -20.08
N ALA A 106 1.45 2.64 -20.13
CA ALA A 106 1.75 3.78 -21.01
C ALA A 106 1.55 3.43 -22.49
N ARG A 107 2.06 2.26 -22.92
CA ARG A 107 1.93 1.77 -24.29
C ARG A 107 0.48 1.50 -24.69
N ALA A 108 -0.38 1.14 -23.75
CA ALA A 108 -1.82 1.03 -23.97
C ALA A 108 -2.52 2.40 -24.10
N GLY A 109 -1.82 3.51 -23.91
CA GLY A 109 -2.35 4.88 -24.03
C GLY A 109 -2.86 5.48 -22.72
N VAL A 110 -2.77 4.77 -21.60
CA VAL A 110 -3.16 5.28 -20.28
C VAL A 110 -2.15 6.31 -19.79
N ARG A 111 -2.65 7.43 -19.26
CA ARG A 111 -1.82 8.58 -18.86
C ARG A 111 -1.87 8.89 -17.36
N LYS A 112 -2.61 8.10 -16.58
CA LYS A 112 -2.75 8.24 -15.13
C LYS A 112 -2.54 6.88 -14.45
N LEU A 113 -1.55 6.82 -13.57
CA LEU A 113 -1.20 5.63 -12.80
C LEU A 113 -1.21 5.97 -11.31
N VAL A 114 -1.89 5.16 -10.51
CA VAL A 114 -1.82 5.19 -9.04
C VAL A 114 -1.20 3.88 -8.57
N ILE A 115 -0.06 3.95 -7.88
CA ILE A 115 0.55 2.81 -7.21
C ILE A 115 0.18 2.89 -5.73
N VAL A 116 -0.52 1.87 -5.23
CA VAL A 116 -0.98 1.80 -3.83
C VAL A 116 -0.42 0.58 -3.14
N THR A 117 0.05 0.72 -1.90
CA THR A 117 0.61 -0.42 -1.16
C THR A 117 0.02 -0.65 0.23
N SER A 118 -0.08 -1.92 0.62
CA SER A 118 -0.33 -2.35 2.01
C SER A 118 0.95 -2.53 2.83
N HIS A 119 2.11 -2.62 2.18
CA HIS A 119 3.37 -2.91 2.84
C HIS A 119 4.34 -1.70 2.81
N GLY A 120 4.91 -1.37 3.97
CA GLY A 120 5.77 -0.19 4.16
C GLY A 120 7.04 -0.20 3.30
N GLY A 121 7.74 -1.33 3.22
CA GLY A 121 9.03 -1.49 2.53
C GLY A 121 8.99 -1.20 1.02
N ASN A 122 7.80 -1.31 0.39
CA ASN A 122 7.60 -0.93 -1.01
C ASN A 122 7.70 0.58 -1.26
N SER A 123 7.51 1.43 -0.23
CA SER A 123 7.27 2.87 -0.39
C SER A 123 8.38 3.63 -1.11
N ALA A 124 9.64 3.32 -0.79
CA ALA A 124 10.79 4.00 -1.39
C ALA A 124 10.93 3.63 -2.87
N ALA A 125 10.88 2.33 -3.17
CA ALA A 125 11.02 1.83 -4.54
C ALA A 125 9.86 2.26 -5.43
N MET A 126 8.60 2.19 -4.98
CA MET A 126 7.47 2.64 -5.80
C MET A 126 7.55 4.13 -6.14
N SER A 127 8.14 4.95 -5.26
CA SER A 127 8.33 6.39 -5.50
C SER A 127 9.37 6.64 -6.60
N LEU A 128 10.44 5.84 -6.65
CA LEU A 128 11.40 5.86 -7.76
C LEU A 128 10.73 5.46 -9.08
N VAL A 129 9.96 4.36 -9.08
CA VAL A 129 9.21 3.91 -10.26
C VAL A 129 8.25 4.98 -10.77
N ALA A 130 7.49 5.62 -9.89
CA ALA A 130 6.58 6.70 -10.28
C ALA A 130 7.33 7.89 -10.91
N GLN A 131 8.48 8.26 -10.35
CA GLN A 131 9.32 9.33 -10.90
C GLN A 131 9.89 8.97 -12.27
N ASP A 132 10.34 7.72 -12.46
CA ASP A 132 10.87 7.24 -13.73
C ASP A 132 9.78 7.18 -14.80
N LEU A 133 8.59 6.64 -14.47
CA LEU A 133 7.45 6.59 -15.40
C LEU A 133 6.96 7.98 -15.76
N ARG A 134 6.96 8.90 -14.79
CA ARG A 134 6.69 10.30 -15.04
C ARG A 134 7.67 10.89 -16.04
N ALA A 135 8.97 10.73 -15.79
CA ALA A 135 10.02 11.30 -16.63
C ALA A 135 9.98 10.74 -18.06
N ARG A 136 9.71 9.44 -18.22
CA ARG A 136 9.70 8.75 -19.51
C ARG A 136 8.43 8.98 -20.32
N HIS A 137 7.26 9.02 -19.69
CA HIS A 137 5.96 9.01 -20.39
C HIS A 137 5.15 10.30 -20.23
N GLY A 138 5.62 11.25 -19.42
CA GLY A 138 4.87 12.47 -19.11
C GLY A 138 3.49 12.20 -18.51
N MET A 139 3.31 11.04 -17.86
CA MET A 139 2.05 10.64 -17.23
C MET A 139 1.89 11.26 -15.84
N LEU A 140 0.68 11.26 -15.30
CA LEU A 140 0.47 11.47 -13.87
C LEU A 140 0.72 10.14 -13.16
N ALA A 141 1.82 10.05 -12.41
CA ALA A 141 2.15 8.88 -11.59
C ALA A 141 2.07 9.27 -10.11
N VAL A 142 1.17 8.63 -9.36
CA VAL A 142 0.88 8.91 -7.96
C VAL A 142 1.23 7.68 -7.12
N THR A 143 1.83 7.88 -5.95
CA THR A 143 2.10 6.80 -5.00
C THR A 143 1.43 7.06 -3.65
N THR A 144 0.83 6.03 -3.07
CA THR A 144 0.28 6.08 -1.71
C THR A 144 0.34 4.70 -1.05
N GLY A 145 0.03 4.65 0.25
CA GLY A 145 -0.21 3.41 0.95
C GLY A 145 -1.43 3.56 1.85
N TRP A 146 -2.12 2.46 2.16
CA TRP A 146 -3.38 2.51 2.92
C TRP A 146 -3.19 3.23 4.28
N ALA A 147 -2.06 2.98 4.95
CA ALA A 147 -1.70 3.64 6.21
C ALA A 147 -1.54 5.18 6.10
N ARG A 148 -1.28 5.74 4.90
CA ARG A 148 -1.12 7.19 4.71
C ARG A 148 -2.43 7.96 4.80
N PHE A 149 -3.57 7.28 4.66
CA PHE A 149 -4.89 7.86 4.89
C PHE A 149 -5.24 7.96 6.39
N GLY A 150 -4.37 7.42 7.25
CA GLY A 150 -4.54 7.43 8.69
C GLY A 150 -5.67 6.53 9.16
N ALA A 151 -6.00 6.67 10.44
CA ALA A 151 -7.15 6.04 11.08
C ALA A 151 -8.11 7.13 11.59
N PRO A 152 -9.40 6.81 11.81
CA PRO A 152 -10.30 7.71 12.49
C PRO A 152 -9.74 8.18 13.84
N GLU A 153 -9.98 9.44 14.19
CA GLU A 153 -9.43 10.07 15.39
C GLU A 153 -9.84 9.32 16.67
N GLY A 154 -8.90 9.17 17.61
CA GLY A 154 -9.14 8.51 18.89
C GLY A 154 -9.32 6.98 18.83
N MET A 155 -9.17 6.36 17.65
CA MET A 155 -9.35 4.92 17.50
C MET A 155 -8.22 4.08 18.14
N PHE A 156 -6.99 4.61 18.10
CA PHE A 156 -5.79 3.98 18.63
C PHE A 156 -5.02 4.97 19.49
N GLU A 157 -4.29 4.44 20.46
CA GLU A 157 -3.38 5.24 21.29
C GLU A 157 -2.30 5.89 20.41
N ALA A 158 -1.86 7.09 20.79
CA ALA A 158 -0.86 7.83 20.02
C ALA A 158 0.49 7.07 19.93
N GLU A 159 0.86 6.34 20.98
CA GLU A 159 2.05 5.48 20.98
C GLU A 159 1.92 4.35 19.94
N GLU A 160 0.74 3.73 19.82
CA GLU A 160 0.49 2.68 18.84
C GLU A 160 0.55 3.21 17.41
N LEU A 161 -0.11 4.34 17.12
CA LEU A 161 -0.05 4.96 15.79
C LEU A 161 1.37 5.36 15.38
N ARG A 162 2.25 5.59 16.35
CA ARG A 162 3.61 6.05 16.12
C ARG A 162 4.65 4.93 16.05
N HIS A 163 4.49 3.90 16.86
CA HIS A 163 5.48 2.83 17.03
C HIS A 163 4.97 1.44 16.60
N GLY A 164 3.64 1.25 16.51
CA GLY A 164 2.98 0.02 16.07
C GLY A 164 2.93 -0.07 14.55
N ILE A 165 4.07 -0.39 13.95
CA ILE A 165 4.28 -0.31 12.51
C ILE A 165 4.09 -1.64 11.76
N HIS A 166 4.02 -2.77 12.48
CA HIS A 166 4.08 -4.09 11.86
C HIS A 166 3.46 -5.18 12.72
N GLY A 167 2.46 -5.91 12.26
CA GLY A 167 1.67 -6.85 13.06
C GLY A 167 0.97 -6.22 14.28
N GLY A 168 0.89 -4.89 14.34
CA GLY A 168 0.33 -4.12 15.45
C GLY A 168 -1.20 -4.14 15.48
N ALA A 169 -1.78 -3.21 16.24
CA ALA A 169 -3.22 -3.11 16.45
C ALA A 169 -3.99 -2.84 15.16
N VAL A 170 -3.42 -2.02 14.25
CA VAL A 170 -4.07 -1.62 12.99
C VAL A 170 -4.27 -2.83 12.08
N GLU A 171 -3.19 -3.53 11.73
CA GLU A 171 -3.23 -4.69 10.84
C GLU A 171 -3.98 -5.87 11.46
N THR A 172 -3.76 -6.10 12.76
CA THR A 172 -4.51 -7.14 13.48
C THR A 172 -6.01 -6.84 13.48
N SER A 173 -6.41 -5.56 13.60
CA SER A 173 -7.83 -5.17 13.52
C SER A 173 -8.41 -5.46 12.15
N ILE A 174 -7.71 -5.07 11.08
CA ILE A 174 -8.13 -5.33 9.69
C ILE A 174 -8.27 -6.84 9.47
N MET A 175 -7.28 -7.63 9.87
CA MET A 175 -7.30 -9.09 9.74
C MET A 175 -8.43 -9.75 10.53
N LEU A 176 -8.72 -9.26 11.75
CA LEU A 176 -9.88 -9.73 12.53
C LEU A 176 -11.23 -9.41 11.86
N ALA A 177 -11.28 -8.38 11.01
CA ALA A 177 -12.48 -7.99 10.28
C ALA A 177 -12.64 -8.77 8.96
N SER A 178 -11.58 -8.92 8.17
CA SER A 178 -11.63 -9.48 6.82
C SER A 178 -11.36 -10.99 6.78
N ASN A 179 -10.45 -11.49 7.63
CA ASN A 179 -9.94 -12.85 7.59
C ASN A 179 -9.78 -13.43 9.01
N PRO A 180 -10.84 -13.45 9.85
CA PRO A 180 -10.73 -13.78 11.27
C PRO A 180 -10.14 -15.17 11.54
N ASP A 181 -10.38 -16.14 10.66
CA ASP A 181 -9.88 -17.52 10.80
C ASP A 181 -8.36 -17.64 10.59
N GLN A 182 -7.73 -16.61 10.02
CA GLN A 182 -6.28 -16.56 9.83
C GLN A 182 -5.55 -15.97 11.05
N VAL A 183 -6.27 -15.43 12.02
CA VAL A 183 -5.68 -14.78 13.21
C VAL A 183 -5.59 -15.77 14.36
N ARG A 184 -4.37 -16.06 14.82
CA ARG A 184 -4.13 -16.87 16.03
C ARG A 184 -4.35 -16.01 17.27
N ARG A 185 -5.61 -15.94 17.72
CA ARG A 185 -6.04 -15.06 18.83
C ARG A 185 -5.30 -15.31 20.14
N ASP A 186 -4.87 -16.54 20.42
CA ASP A 186 -4.08 -16.92 21.59
C ASP A 186 -2.65 -16.36 21.57
N ARG A 187 -2.20 -15.81 20.45
CA ARG A 187 -0.87 -15.22 20.26
C ARG A 187 -0.87 -13.70 20.16
N ILE A 188 -2.04 -13.07 20.25
CA ILE A 188 -2.16 -11.61 20.31
C ILE A 188 -1.58 -11.14 21.64
N THR A 189 -0.58 -10.26 21.58
CA THR A 189 0.07 -9.66 22.76
C THR A 189 0.59 -8.27 22.42
N ASP A 190 1.16 -7.57 23.41
CA ASP A 190 1.90 -6.34 23.20
C ASP A 190 3.35 -6.67 22.74
N PHE A 191 3.64 -6.42 21.46
CA PHE A 191 4.98 -6.55 20.89
C PHE A 191 5.72 -5.22 21.01
N ARG A 192 6.07 -4.86 22.24
CA ARG A 192 6.57 -3.53 22.59
C ARG A 192 7.80 -3.14 21.77
N ALA A 193 7.66 -2.11 20.93
CA ALA A 193 8.69 -1.67 20.00
C ALA A 193 9.92 -1.10 20.72
N ALA A 194 11.13 -1.51 20.29
CA ALA A 194 12.39 -0.92 20.75
C ALA A 194 12.47 0.58 20.43
N SER A 195 11.77 1.04 19.38
CA SER A 195 11.73 2.45 18.97
C SER A 195 11.18 3.40 20.03
N ILE A 196 10.37 2.90 21.00
CA ILE A 196 9.90 3.69 22.14
C ILE A 196 11.07 4.07 23.05
N ALA A 197 11.97 3.13 23.36
CA ALA A 197 13.16 3.42 24.15
C ALA A 197 14.13 4.32 23.37
N MET A 198 14.27 4.09 22.06
CA MET A 198 15.14 4.91 21.22
C MET A 198 14.74 6.38 21.23
N GLU A 199 13.45 6.69 21.19
CA GLU A 199 13.00 8.08 21.23
C GLU A 199 13.39 8.79 22.52
N ARG A 200 13.33 8.08 23.67
CA ARG A 200 13.77 8.62 24.95
C ARG A 200 15.28 8.87 24.97
N ASP A 201 16.04 7.93 24.41
CA ASP A 201 17.49 7.87 24.58
C ASP A 201 18.26 8.67 23.50
N TYR A 202 17.63 8.93 22.33
CA TYR A 202 18.25 9.61 21.21
C TYR A 202 17.41 10.81 20.73
N ARG A 203 18.08 11.95 20.53
CA ARG A 203 17.42 13.19 20.05
C ARG A 203 17.03 13.15 18.57
N TRP A 204 17.84 12.52 17.72
CA TRP A 204 17.71 12.60 16.25
C TRP A 204 17.57 11.24 15.58
N LEU A 205 18.35 10.25 16.04
CA LEU A 205 18.31 8.88 15.55
C LEU A 205 16.97 8.22 15.91
N SER A 206 16.31 7.59 14.94
CA SER A 206 14.96 7.02 15.10
C SER A 206 14.78 5.81 14.17
N ALA A 207 13.77 4.99 14.40
CA ALA A 207 13.34 3.99 13.41
C ALA A 207 12.51 4.59 12.26
N HIS A 208 12.01 5.82 12.42
CA HIS A 208 11.10 6.49 11.48
C HIS A 208 11.53 7.91 11.14
N ARG A 209 11.20 8.86 12.01
CA ARG A 209 11.51 10.28 11.86
C ARG A 209 12.12 10.80 13.16
N PRO A 210 12.99 11.82 13.13
CA PRO A 210 13.40 12.58 11.94
C PRO A 210 14.53 11.94 11.12
N ALA A 211 15.40 11.11 11.69
CA ALA A 211 16.48 10.43 10.97
C ALA A 211 16.37 8.90 11.14
N PRO A 212 15.72 8.18 10.20
CA PRO A 212 15.62 6.73 10.23
C PRO A 212 16.98 6.08 9.95
N PHE A 213 17.31 5.01 10.69
CA PHE A 213 18.34 4.05 10.26
C PHE A 213 17.70 2.87 9.53
N ALA A 214 18.51 2.12 8.76
CA ALA A 214 18.07 0.92 8.06
C ALA A 214 18.02 -0.28 9.02
N TRP A 215 16.98 -0.34 9.85
CA TRP A 215 16.73 -1.44 10.78
C TRP A 215 16.34 -2.72 10.05
N GLN A 216 16.65 -3.86 10.67
CA GLN A 216 15.99 -5.14 10.44
C GLN A 216 14.88 -5.31 11.48
N THR A 217 13.85 -6.08 11.18
CA THR A 217 12.66 -6.13 12.05
C THR A 217 12.99 -6.68 13.45
N GLU A 218 13.95 -7.60 13.55
CA GLU A 218 14.47 -8.11 14.82
C GLU A 218 15.19 -7.06 15.67
N ASP A 219 15.67 -5.95 15.08
CA ASP A 219 16.19 -4.80 15.83
C ASP A 219 15.08 -4.09 16.61
N LEU A 220 13.85 -4.12 16.08
CA LEU A 220 12.68 -3.47 16.67
C LEU A 220 11.92 -4.39 17.63
N HIS A 221 11.80 -5.67 17.29
CA HIS A 221 11.26 -6.68 18.19
C HIS A 221 11.62 -8.12 17.71
N PRO A 222 12.09 -9.02 18.60
CA PRO A 222 12.57 -10.35 18.20
C PRO A 222 11.48 -11.31 17.70
N SER A 223 10.20 -11.05 17.99
CA SER A 223 9.10 -11.87 17.45
C SER A 223 8.78 -11.55 15.99
N GLY A 224 9.28 -10.43 15.49
CA GLY A 224 8.96 -9.91 14.16
C GLY A 224 7.76 -8.95 14.13
N ALA A 225 6.77 -9.06 15.02
CA ALA A 225 5.74 -8.02 15.15
C ALA A 225 6.22 -6.87 16.05
N VAL A 226 5.77 -5.65 15.75
CA VAL A 226 6.14 -4.38 16.38
C VAL A 226 4.86 -3.56 16.58
N GLY A 227 4.34 -3.53 17.80
CA GLY A 227 3.10 -2.83 18.16
C GLY A 227 2.23 -3.60 19.17
N ASN A 228 1.28 -2.89 19.77
CA ASN A 228 0.39 -3.45 20.78
C ASN A 228 -0.87 -4.04 20.15
N ALA A 229 -0.77 -5.28 19.65
CA ALA A 229 -1.87 -5.98 19.00
C ALA A 229 -3.07 -6.25 19.93
N THR A 230 -2.93 -6.13 21.25
CA THR A 230 -4.05 -6.30 22.20
C THR A 230 -5.13 -5.23 22.06
N GLN A 231 -4.80 -4.08 21.46
CA GLN A 231 -5.76 -3.01 21.18
C GLN A 231 -6.68 -3.29 19.97
N ALA A 232 -6.44 -4.39 19.27
CA ALA A 232 -7.11 -4.72 18.02
C ALA A 232 -8.56 -5.19 18.24
N SER A 233 -9.43 -4.87 17.29
CA SER A 233 -10.77 -5.45 17.23
C SER A 233 -11.29 -5.51 15.80
N ALA A 234 -12.18 -6.46 15.52
CA ALA A 234 -12.84 -6.55 14.21
C ALA A 234 -13.65 -5.29 13.87
N GLU A 235 -14.17 -4.60 14.89
CA GLU A 235 -14.91 -3.34 14.68
C GLU A 235 -14.00 -2.22 14.20
N LYS A 236 -12.83 -2.04 14.85
CA LYS A 236 -11.81 -1.09 14.37
C LYS A 236 -11.36 -1.45 12.95
N GLY A 237 -11.22 -2.74 12.64
CA GLY A 237 -10.85 -3.21 11.30
C GLY A 237 -11.85 -2.81 10.23
N ARG A 238 -13.15 -2.99 10.47
CA ARG A 238 -14.21 -2.54 9.54
C ARG A 238 -14.16 -1.03 9.31
N GLN A 239 -13.97 -0.25 10.37
CA GLN A 239 -13.90 1.20 10.29
C GLN A 239 -12.64 1.67 9.54
N LEU A 240 -11.49 1.02 9.75
CA LEU A 240 -10.26 1.27 9.00
C LEU A 240 -10.44 1.00 7.50
N ILE A 241 -10.99 -0.17 7.15
CA ILE A 241 -11.24 -0.55 5.75
C ILE A 241 -12.15 0.48 5.07
N ASP A 242 -13.26 0.87 5.71
CA ASP A 242 -14.18 1.86 5.16
C ASP A 242 -13.53 3.25 5.02
N HIS A 243 -12.83 3.71 6.04
CA HIS A 243 -12.12 5.00 6.06
C HIS A 243 -11.08 5.08 4.93
N GLY A 244 -10.17 4.11 4.88
CA GLY A 244 -9.11 4.09 3.86
C GLY A 244 -9.66 3.92 2.44
N ALA A 245 -10.71 3.10 2.26
CA ALA A 245 -11.35 2.94 0.96
C ALA A 245 -12.04 4.22 0.46
N ARG A 246 -12.73 4.97 1.35
CA ARG A 246 -13.31 6.28 1.01
C ARG A 246 -12.25 7.29 0.62
N ALA A 247 -11.21 7.43 1.44
CA ALA A 247 -10.11 8.34 1.16
C ALA A 247 -9.38 8.00 -0.16
N PHE A 248 -9.25 6.70 -0.48
CA PHE A 248 -8.69 6.28 -1.76
C PHE A 248 -9.62 6.58 -2.95
N CYS A 249 -10.94 6.43 -2.80
CA CYS A 249 -11.91 6.84 -3.83
C CYS A 249 -11.88 8.36 -4.06
N GLU A 250 -11.72 9.15 -3.00
CA GLU A 250 -11.53 10.61 -3.10
C GLU A 250 -10.24 10.95 -3.87
N LEU A 251 -9.12 10.27 -3.56
CA LEU A 251 -7.87 10.41 -4.32
C LEU A 251 -8.07 10.06 -5.80
N LEU A 252 -8.78 8.98 -6.13
CA LEU A 252 -9.08 8.63 -7.52
C LEU A 252 -9.94 9.71 -8.19
N GLY A 253 -10.84 10.36 -7.46
CA GLY A 253 -11.58 11.52 -7.93
C GLY A 253 -10.68 12.73 -8.23
N ASP A 254 -9.69 13.00 -7.39
CA ASP A 254 -8.69 14.05 -7.64
C ASP A 254 -7.86 13.74 -8.89
N VAL A 255 -7.41 12.49 -9.04
CA VAL A 255 -6.66 12.02 -10.22
C VAL A 255 -7.51 12.10 -11.49
N ASP A 256 -8.81 11.80 -11.43
CA ASP A 256 -9.72 11.94 -12.59
C ASP A 256 -9.82 13.41 -13.03
N ARG A 257 -9.99 14.33 -12.07
CA ARG A 257 -10.12 15.78 -12.35
C ARG A 257 -8.81 16.47 -12.70
N PHE A 258 -7.66 15.86 -12.42
CA PHE A 258 -6.36 16.46 -12.69
C PHE A 258 -6.15 16.71 -14.20
N ASP A 259 -5.90 17.96 -14.56
CA ASP A 259 -5.56 18.37 -15.93
C ASP A 259 -4.12 17.99 -16.26
N LEU A 260 -3.94 17.03 -17.16
CA LEU A 260 -2.62 16.59 -17.62
C LEU A 260 -1.84 17.71 -18.32
N ALA A 261 -2.48 18.77 -18.83
CA ALA A 261 -1.77 19.92 -19.40
C ALA A 261 -1.02 20.75 -18.35
N ALA A 262 -1.38 20.64 -17.06
CA ALA A 262 -0.64 21.24 -15.95
C ALA A 262 0.75 20.60 -15.76
N LEU A 263 0.98 19.43 -16.37
CA LEU A 263 2.29 18.78 -16.38
C LEU A 263 3.20 19.52 -17.36
N GLY A 264 4.22 20.21 -16.84
CA GLY A 264 5.22 20.87 -17.67
C GLY A 264 6.01 19.87 -18.52
N HIS A 265 6.23 20.19 -19.79
CA HIS A 265 6.98 19.36 -20.75
C HIS A 265 8.42 19.85 -20.96
N CYS A 266 8.72 21.10 -20.56
CA CYS A 266 10.06 21.68 -20.65
C CYS A 266 10.15 22.90 -19.71
N PRO A 267 11.28 23.15 -19.04
CA PRO A 267 11.53 24.42 -18.37
C PRO A 267 11.45 25.57 -19.37
N ARG A 268 10.67 26.62 -19.07
CA ARG A 268 10.70 27.86 -19.85
C ARG A 268 11.80 28.75 -19.26
N VAL A 269 12.76 29.15 -20.10
CA VAL A 269 13.80 30.15 -19.76
C VAL A 269 13.34 31.51 -20.26
#